data_AF-A0A1E4GB98-F1
#
_entry.id   AF-A0A1E4GB98-F1
#
_cell.length_a   1.000
_cell.length_b   1.000
_cell.length_c   1.000
_cell.angle_alpha   90.00
_cell.angle_beta   90.00
_cell.angle_gamma   90.00
#
_symmetry.space_group_name_H-M   'P 1'
#
loop_
_entity.id
_entity.type
_entity.pdbx_description
1 polymer ?
#
loop_
_entity_poly.entity_id
_entity_poly.type
_entity_poly.pdbx_seq_one_letter_code
_entity_poly.pdbx_strand_id
1 'polypeptide(L)'
;MGDQAQIEKAAELSRGLGRFIRSLVGLDRAAVAAEFSAFVSAGTASADQLEFVELVIEHLTERGTMDPRLLYESPFKDIAPSGPEQVFSIERTDDLFDAIARLNNSASIVA
;
A
#
# COMPACT_ATOMS: atom_id res chain seq x y z
N MET A 1 39.30 6.51 16.10
CA MET A 1 38.73 5.97 14.85
C MET A 1 37.86 4.78 15.25
N GLY A 2 36.55 4.96 15.34
CA GLY A 2 35.67 3.91 15.84
C GLY A 2 34.21 4.31 15.86
N ASP A 3 33.70 4.87 14.76
CA ASP A 3 32.29 5.30 14.71
C ASP A 3 31.54 4.77 13.49
N GLN A 4 32.19 4.60 12.33
CA GLN A 4 31.44 4.25 11.12
C GLN A 4 30.88 2.81 11.13
N ALA A 5 31.61 1.85 11.69
CA ALA A 5 31.15 0.46 11.79
C ALA A 5 30.03 0.24 12.83
N GLN A 6 29.79 1.18 13.75
CA GLN A 6 28.69 1.08 14.73
C GLN A 6 27.38 1.64 14.15
N ILE A 7 27.47 2.67 13.29
CA ILE A 7 26.31 3.28 12.63
C ILE A 7 25.68 2.30 11.62
N GLU A 8 26.49 1.53 10.88
CA GLU A 8 25.99 0.54 9.92
C GLU A 8 25.20 -0.59 10.61
N LYS A 9 25.72 -1.11 11.73
CA LYS A 9 24.99 -2.12 12.54
C LYS A 9 23.71 -1.56 13.16
N ALA A 10 23.70 -0.30 13.58
CA ALA A 10 22.50 0.36 14.10
C ALA A 10 21.44 0.57 13.02
N ALA A 11 21.83 0.87 11.77
CA ALA A 11 20.92 0.99 10.64
C ALA A 11 20.32 -0.37 10.23
N GLU A 12 21.08 -1.46 10.30
CA GLU A 12 20.57 -2.82 10.08
C GLU A 12 19.62 -3.27 11.21
N LEU A 13 19.96 -3.00 12.48
CA LEU A 13 19.08 -3.27 13.63
C LEU A 13 17.81 -2.41 13.60
N SER A 14 17.89 -1.15 13.17
CA SER A 14 16.72 -0.26 13.03
C SER A 14 15.83 -0.67 11.85
N ARG A 15 16.41 -1.24 10.77
CA ARG A 15 15.65 -1.88 9.68
C ARG A 15 14.98 -3.17 10.15
N GLY A 16 15.63 -3.96 11.01
CA GLY A 16 15.06 -5.17 11.62
C GLY A 16 13.94 -4.86 12.63
N LEU A 17 14.13 -3.84 13.47
CA LEU A 17 13.13 -3.39 14.45
C LEU A 17 11.95 -2.68 13.78
N GLY A 18 12.18 -1.91 12.71
CA GLY A 18 11.10 -1.35 11.91
C GLY A 18 10.27 -2.40 11.18
N ARG A 19 10.83 -3.58 10.86
CA ARG A 19 10.06 -4.75 10.38
C ARG A 19 9.31 -5.44 11.53
N PHE A 20 9.89 -5.46 12.72
CA PHE A 20 9.30 -6.10 13.90
C PHE A 20 8.15 -5.30 14.53
N ILE A 21 8.20 -3.96 14.51
CA ILE A 21 7.09 -3.10 14.96
C ILE A 21 5.96 -3.10 13.91
N ARG A 22 6.29 -3.24 12.62
CA ARG A 22 5.34 -3.49 11.52
C ARG A 22 4.61 -4.83 11.60
N SER A 23 5.02 -5.70 12.52
CA SER A 23 4.42 -7.02 12.75
C SER A 23 3.17 -6.96 13.64
N LEU A 24 2.89 -5.84 14.33
CA LEU A 24 1.95 -5.86 15.46
C LEU A 24 0.62 -5.10 15.26
N VAL A 25 0.51 -4.15 14.34
CA VAL A 25 -0.76 -3.43 14.05
C VAL A 25 -0.74 -2.93 12.61
N GLY A 26 -1.42 -3.66 11.70
CA GLY A 26 -1.72 -3.17 10.35
C GLY A 26 -0.52 -3.01 9.41
N LEU A 27 -0.76 -2.97 8.10
CA LEU A 27 0.30 -2.56 7.18
C LEU A 27 0.68 -1.10 7.50
N ASP A 28 1.97 -0.79 7.58
CA ASP A 28 2.42 0.58 7.83
C ASP A 28 1.94 1.49 6.70
N ARG A 29 1.13 2.51 7.05
CA ARG A 29 0.54 3.43 6.09
C ARG A 29 1.56 4.09 5.18
N ALA A 30 2.78 4.36 5.66
CA ALA A 30 3.82 4.93 4.83
C ALA A 30 4.39 3.90 3.83
N ALA A 31 4.46 2.62 4.20
CA ALA A 31 4.82 1.55 3.27
C ALA A 31 3.76 1.34 2.19
N VAL A 32 2.48 1.35 2.55
CA VAL A 32 1.38 1.28 1.57
C VAL A 32 1.41 2.52 0.67
N ALA A 33 1.42 3.72 1.26
CA ALA A 33 1.45 4.97 0.50
C ALA A 33 2.68 5.08 -0.44
N ALA A 34 3.82 4.48 -0.08
CA ALA A 34 4.99 4.41 -0.94
C ALA A 34 4.74 3.55 -2.19
N GLU A 35 4.13 2.37 -2.06
CA GLU A 35 3.75 1.53 -3.20
C GLU A 35 2.72 2.24 -4.09
N PHE A 36 1.76 2.95 -3.49
CA PHE A 36 0.74 3.68 -4.23
C PHE A 36 1.18 5.07 -4.71
N SER A 37 2.39 5.53 -4.35
CA SER A 37 2.90 6.87 -4.73
C SER A 37 3.02 7.02 -6.24
N ALA A 38 3.31 5.93 -6.96
CA ALA A 38 3.34 5.91 -8.42
C ALA A 38 1.96 6.16 -9.07
N PHE A 39 0.86 5.89 -8.36
CA PHE A 39 -0.51 6.14 -8.81
C PHE A 39 -0.94 7.58 -8.56
N VAL A 40 -0.42 8.19 -7.48
CA VAL A 40 -0.78 9.54 -7.01
C VAL A 40 0.25 10.60 -7.44
N SER A 41 1.12 10.29 -8.40
CA SER A 41 2.22 11.17 -8.83
C SER A 41 1.76 12.63 -9.01
N ALA A 42 2.52 13.54 -8.38
CA ALA A 42 2.16 14.93 -8.15
C ALA A 42 1.75 15.67 -9.42
N GLY A 43 0.44 15.90 -9.59
CA GLY A 43 -0.12 16.83 -10.57
C GLY A 43 -1.03 16.23 -11.65
N THR A 44 -1.17 14.90 -11.73
CA THR A 44 -1.96 14.25 -12.80
C THR A 44 -3.11 13.36 -12.31
N ALA A 45 -3.20 13.09 -11.01
CA ALA A 45 -4.27 12.26 -10.47
C ALA A 45 -5.59 13.05 -10.31
N SER A 46 -6.71 12.49 -10.80
CA SER A 46 -8.05 13.05 -10.57
C SER A 46 -8.48 12.86 -9.11
N ALA A 47 -9.45 13.65 -8.65
CA ALA A 47 -10.04 13.51 -7.31
C ALA A 47 -10.52 12.06 -7.06
N ASP A 48 -11.18 11.45 -8.05
CA ASP A 48 -11.63 10.06 -7.98
C ASP A 48 -10.46 9.06 -7.83
N GLN A 49 -9.32 9.31 -8.51
CA GLN A 49 -8.14 8.44 -8.41
C GLN A 49 -7.47 8.55 -7.04
N LEU A 50 -7.38 9.78 -6.51
CA LEU A 50 -6.85 10.05 -5.17
C LEU A 50 -7.72 9.39 -4.10
N GLU A 51 -9.04 9.57 -4.17
CA GLU A 51 -9.99 9.02 -3.21
C GLU A 51 -10.01 7.49 -3.28
N PHE A 52 -9.99 6.91 -4.49
CA PHE A 52 -9.92 5.47 -4.67
C PHE A 52 -8.65 4.87 -4.04
N VAL A 53 -7.49 5.47 -4.30
CA VAL A 53 -6.22 5.02 -3.71
C VAL A 53 -6.22 5.19 -2.20
N GLU A 54 -6.76 6.28 -1.67
CA GLU A 54 -6.87 6.51 -0.24
C GLU A 54 -7.71 5.41 0.44
N LEU A 55 -8.86 5.03 -0.12
CA LEU A 55 -9.67 3.93 0.38
C LEU A 55 -8.93 2.57 0.37
N VAL A 56 -8.14 2.31 -0.68
CA VAL A 56 -7.30 1.09 -0.74
C VAL A 56 -6.27 1.10 0.38
N ILE A 57 -5.61 2.25 0.59
CA ILE A 57 -4.63 2.43 1.65
C ILE A 57 -5.27 2.21 3.03
N GLU A 58 -6.41 2.85 3.31
CA GLU A 58 -7.13 2.67 4.58
C GLU A 58 -7.47 1.19 4.81
N HIS A 59 -8.05 0.49 3.84
CA HIS A 59 -8.38 -0.93 3.99
C HIS A 59 -7.17 -1.81 4.28
N LEU A 60 -6.07 -1.62 3.54
CA LEU A 60 -4.85 -2.40 3.72
C LEU A 60 -4.18 -2.09 5.06
N THR A 61 -4.21 -0.84 5.51
CA THR A 61 -3.60 -0.43 6.78
C THR A 61 -4.44 -0.88 7.99
N GLU A 62 -5.77 -0.82 7.90
CA GLU A 62 -6.67 -1.25 8.98
C GLU A 62 -6.72 -2.78 9.13
N ARG A 63 -6.82 -3.51 8.01
CA ARG A 63 -7.06 -4.97 8.03
C ARG A 63 -5.81 -5.79 7.77
N GLY A 64 -4.71 -5.15 7.36
CA GLY A 64 -3.46 -5.81 6.94
C GLY A 64 -3.57 -6.52 5.59
N THR A 65 -4.76 -6.87 5.13
CA THR A 65 -5.01 -7.52 3.84
C THR A 65 -6.31 -7.01 3.21
N MET A 66 -6.40 -7.06 1.89
CA MET A 66 -7.57 -6.66 1.11
C MET A 66 -7.87 -7.71 0.04
N ASP A 67 -9.10 -8.22 -0.01
CA ASP A 67 -9.52 -9.04 -1.14
C ASP A 67 -9.77 -8.13 -2.36
N PRO A 68 -9.16 -8.40 -3.53
CA PRO A 68 -9.29 -7.55 -4.71
C PRO A 68 -10.74 -7.44 -5.22
N ARG A 69 -11.63 -8.37 -4.84
CA ARG A 69 -13.07 -8.28 -5.16
C ARG A 69 -13.75 -7.08 -4.50
N LEU A 70 -13.22 -6.57 -3.39
CA LEU A 70 -13.76 -5.40 -2.68
C LEU A 70 -13.73 -4.14 -3.55
N LEU A 71 -12.83 -4.06 -4.54
CA LEU A 71 -12.77 -2.94 -5.49
C LEU A 71 -14.03 -2.81 -6.36
N TYR A 72 -14.86 -3.86 -6.43
CA TYR A 72 -16.14 -3.88 -7.13
C TYR A 72 -17.35 -3.77 -6.18
N GLU A 73 -17.11 -3.53 -4.89
CA GLU A 73 -18.12 -3.36 -3.85
C GLU A 73 -18.07 -1.93 -3.27
N SER A 74 -19.09 -1.54 -2.52
CA SER A 74 -19.03 -0.27 -1.77
C SER A 74 -17.97 -0.36 -0.66
N PRO A 75 -17.19 0.70 -0.39
CA PRO A 75 -17.33 2.08 -0.90
C PRO A 75 -16.68 2.36 -2.28
N PHE A 76 -15.86 1.46 -2.82
CA PHE A 76 -15.16 1.66 -4.10
C PHE A 76 -16.10 1.90 -5.29
N LYS A 77 -17.24 1.20 -5.30
CA LYS A 77 -18.28 1.33 -6.32
C LYS A 77 -18.96 2.71 -6.33
N ASP A 78 -18.90 3.46 -5.24
CA ASP A 78 -19.43 4.83 -5.19
C ASP A 78 -18.61 5.77 -6.08
N ILE A 79 -17.29 5.56 -6.11
CA ILE A 79 -16.31 6.28 -6.93
C ILE A 79 -16.27 5.70 -8.35
N ALA A 80 -16.23 4.38 -8.44
CA ALA A 80 -16.07 3.63 -9.67
C ALA A 80 -17.22 2.63 -9.88
N PRO A 81 -18.42 3.09 -10.30
CA PRO A 81 -19.60 2.24 -10.47
C PRO A 81 -19.40 1.00 -11.34
N SER A 82 -18.51 1.12 -12.34
CA SER A 82 -18.17 0.04 -13.28
C SER A 82 -16.94 -0.77 -12.85
N GLY A 83 -16.27 -0.38 -11.75
CA GLY A 83 -15.03 -0.98 -11.26
C GLY A 83 -13.80 -0.09 -11.48
N PRO A 84 -12.63 -0.51 -10.95
CA PRO A 84 -11.39 0.27 -10.97
C PRO A 84 -10.94 0.68 -12.38
N GLU A 85 -11.37 -0.04 -13.43
CA GLU A 85 -11.12 0.33 -14.83
C GLU A 85 -11.78 1.65 -15.29
N GLN A 86 -12.76 2.16 -14.54
CA GLN A 86 -13.38 3.46 -14.82
C GLN A 86 -12.47 4.62 -14.38
N VAL A 87 -11.66 4.39 -13.34
CA VAL A 87 -10.83 5.41 -12.68
C VAL A 87 -9.38 5.30 -13.16
N PHE A 88 -8.92 4.09 -13.48
CA PHE A 88 -7.57 3.80 -13.96
C PHE A 88 -7.61 3.18 -15.36
N SER A 89 -6.59 3.45 -16.19
CA SER A 89 -6.38 2.70 -17.43
C SER A 89 -6.13 1.23 -17.12
N ILE A 90 -6.45 0.33 -18.06
CA ILE A 90 -6.30 -1.13 -17.90
C ILE A 90 -4.91 -1.52 -17.35
N GLU A 91 -3.84 -0.92 -17.88
CA GLU A 91 -2.46 -1.15 -17.42
C GLU A 91 -2.24 -0.74 -15.95
N ARG A 92 -2.85 0.37 -15.53
CA ARG A 92 -2.79 0.87 -14.15
C ARG A 92 -3.67 0.04 -13.22
N THR A 93 -4.81 -0.45 -13.70
CA THR A 93 -5.67 -1.36 -12.96
C THR A 93 -4.95 -2.68 -12.67
N ASP A 94 -4.20 -3.21 -13.64
CA ASP A 94 -3.38 -4.42 -13.43
C ASP A 94 -2.28 -4.19 -12.37
N ASP A 95 -1.57 -3.06 -12.47
CA ASP A 95 -0.54 -2.65 -11.50
C ASP A 95 -1.14 -2.46 -10.08
N LEU A 96 -2.37 -1.96 -9.98
CA LEU A 96 -3.11 -1.83 -8.73
C LEU A 96 -3.38 -3.19 -8.08
N PHE A 97 -3.87 -4.16 -8.87
CA PHE A 97 -4.11 -5.52 -8.39
C PHE A 97 -2.81 -6.22 -7.96
N ASP A 98 -1.72 -6.03 -8.71
CA ASP A 98 -0.42 -6.58 -8.38
C ASP A 98 0.15 -5.97 -7.08
N ALA A 99 0.02 -4.65 -6.89
CA ALA A 99 0.39 -3.97 -5.65
C ALA A 99 -0.38 -4.52 -4.43
N ILE A 100 -1.70 -4.68 -4.56
CA ILE A 100 -2.54 -5.29 -3.50
C ILE A 100 -2.07 -6.72 -3.20
N ALA A 101 -1.81 -7.53 -4.23
CA ALA A 101 -1.34 -8.90 -4.06
C ALA A 101 0.03 -8.97 -3.34
N ARG A 102 0.98 -8.11 -3.71
CA ARG A 102 2.29 -7.99 -3.05
C ARG A 102 2.16 -7.60 -1.58
N LEU A 103 1.28 -6.65 -1.27
CA LEU A 103 1.04 -6.18 0.09
C LEU A 103 0.36 -7.24 0.95
N ASN A 104 -0.64 -7.94 0.41
CA ASN A 104 -1.27 -9.09 1.06
C ASN A 104 -0.27 -10.20 1.36
N ASN A 105 0.61 -10.51 0.41
CA ASN A 105 1.65 -11.52 0.61
C ASN A 105 2.64 -11.08 1.71
N SER A 106 3.03 -9.81 1.70
CA SER A 106 3.91 -9.22 2.73
C SER A 106 3.28 -9.26 4.12
N ALA A 107 1.96 -9.09 4.23
CA ALA A 107 1.22 -9.19 5.48
C ALA A 107 1.16 -10.62 6.04
N SER A 108 1.02 -11.62 5.16
CA SER A 108 0.88 -13.03 5.56
C SER A 108 2.19 -13.69 6.00
N ILE A 109 3.36 -13.15 5.64
CA ILE A 109 4.67 -13.72 5.99
C ILE A 109 4.98 -13.53 7.50
N VAL A 110 4.17 -12.75 8.19
CA VAL A 110 4.44 -12.26 9.55
C VAL A 110 3.38 -12.73 10.58
N ALA A 111 2.39 -13.53 10.15
CA ALA A 111 1.35 -14.11 11.01
C ALA A 111 1.64 -15.57 11.42
#